data_AF-A0A952EV88-F1
#
_entry.id   AF-A0A952EV88-F1
#
_cell.length_a   1.000
_cell.length_b   1.000
_cell.length_c   1.000
_cell.angle_alpha   90.00
_cell.angle_beta   90.00
_cell.angle_gamma   90.00
#
_symmetry.space_group_name_H-M   'P 1'
#
loop_
_entity.id
_entity.type
_entity.pdbx_description
1 polymer ?
#
loop_
_entity_poly.entity_id
_entity_poly.type
_entity_poly.pdbx_seq_one_letter_code
_entity_poly.pdbx_strand_id
1 'polypeptide(L)'
;MALTSLRRLLALTCCVLLAAGCARGGGESDAGSTNGGVVRTAAGLVRGVTATDYRFFAGIPYAAPPVGPLRWQPPAPVQPWAGLRDAIRPGARCIQDSETDVERGHNTSEDCLTLNVWTPPASKEARPV
;
A
#
# COMPACT_ATOMS: atom_id res chain seq x y z
N MET A 1 53.55 26.92 -34.19
CA MET A 1 52.82 27.57 -33.07
C MET A 1 51.46 28.11 -33.54
N ALA A 2 50.62 27.24 -34.14
CA ALA A 2 49.36 27.68 -34.80
C ALA A 2 48.21 26.65 -34.71
N LEU A 3 48.36 25.55 -33.94
CA LEU A 3 47.32 24.50 -33.84
C LEU A 3 46.72 24.33 -32.44
N THR A 4 47.18 25.08 -31.43
CA THR A 4 46.61 25.04 -30.08
C THR A 4 45.47 26.06 -29.86
N SER A 5 45.37 27.10 -30.69
CA SER A 5 44.35 28.15 -30.55
C SER A 5 42.98 27.78 -31.16
N LEU A 6 42.92 26.85 -32.11
CA LEU A 6 41.66 26.43 -32.74
C LEU A 6 40.86 25.43 -31.88
N ARG A 7 41.53 24.72 -30.96
CA ARG A 7 40.88 23.83 -29.99
C ARG A 7 40.21 24.57 -28.83
N ARG A 8 40.64 25.79 -28.53
CA ARG A 8 40.04 26.62 -27.47
C ARG A 8 38.82 27.43 -27.94
N LEU A 9 38.71 27.74 -29.24
CA LEU A 9 37.52 28.41 -29.78
C LEU A 9 36.34 27.46 -30.05
N LEU A 10 36.56 26.17 -30.30
CA LEU A 10 35.46 25.20 -30.41
C LEU A 10 34.85 24.80 -29.06
N ALA A 11 35.56 24.99 -27.96
CA ALA A 11 35.08 24.62 -26.63
C ALA A 11 34.15 25.67 -25.99
N LEU A 12 34.17 26.92 -26.48
CA LEU A 12 33.31 27.99 -25.93
C LEU A 12 31.98 28.17 -26.69
N THR A 13 31.86 27.69 -27.92
CA THR A 13 30.60 27.77 -28.70
C THR A 13 29.61 26.65 -28.41
N CYS A 14 30.00 25.59 -27.71
CA CYS A 14 29.07 24.54 -27.27
C CYS A 14 28.30 24.94 -25.99
N CYS A 15 28.82 25.89 -25.19
CA CYS A 15 28.19 26.27 -23.92
C CYS A 15 27.02 27.27 -24.01
N VAL A 16 26.76 27.89 -25.17
CA VAL A 16 25.74 28.97 -25.28
C VAL A 16 24.49 28.57 -26.08
N LEU A 17 24.50 27.44 -26.79
CA LEU A 17 23.36 27.01 -27.63
C LEU A 17 22.45 25.93 -27.02
N LEU A 18 22.69 25.51 -25.76
CA LEU A 18 21.82 24.56 -25.05
C LEU A 18 20.86 25.23 -24.04
N ALA A 19 20.87 26.56 -23.92
CA ALA A 19 20.13 27.29 -22.89
C ALA A 19 18.78 27.89 -23.36
N ALA A 20 18.26 27.54 -24.55
CA ALA A 20 17.07 28.19 -25.12
C ALA A 20 16.01 27.21 -25.69
N GLY A 21 15.92 25.99 -25.12
CA GLY A 21 14.93 24.99 -25.54
C GLY A 21 13.80 24.78 -24.54
N CYS A 22 12.72 25.54 -24.69
CA CYS A 22 11.36 25.25 -24.21
C CYS A 22 11.16 25.04 -22.70
N ALA A 23 11.02 26.16 -21.98
CA ALA A 23 10.06 26.24 -20.89
C ALA A 23 8.64 26.05 -21.45
N ARG A 24 8.03 24.88 -21.21
CA ARG A 24 6.58 24.64 -21.28
C ARG A 24 6.27 23.27 -20.68
N GLY A 25 5.36 23.27 -19.72
CA GLY A 25 4.90 22.07 -19.04
C GLY A 25 5.40 21.98 -17.61
N GLY A 26 5.11 23.00 -16.81
CA GLY A 26 4.73 22.74 -15.42
C GLY A 26 3.52 21.81 -15.47
N GLY A 27 3.78 20.51 -15.55
CA GLY A 27 2.85 19.51 -15.09
C GLY A 27 2.77 19.72 -13.60
N GLU A 28 1.82 20.56 -13.21
CA GLU A 28 1.21 20.49 -11.90
C GLU A 28 0.93 19.01 -11.68
N SER A 29 1.78 18.35 -10.89
CA SER A 29 1.51 17.03 -10.37
C SER A 29 0.26 17.22 -9.56
N ASP A 30 -0.87 16.99 -10.22
CA ASP A 30 -2.19 17.01 -9.65
C ASP A 30 -2.07 16.28 -8.31
N ALA A 31 -2.25 17.04 -7.23
CA ALA A 31 -2.42 16.51 -5.88
C ALA A 31 -3.78 15.77 -5.76
N GLY A 32 -4.19 15.12 -6.85
CA GLY A 32 -5.24 14.15 -7.05
C GLY A 32 -4.70 12.77 -7.46
N SER A 33 -3.42 12.44 -7.26
CA SER A 33 -3.00 11.04 -7.17
C SER A 33 -3.51 10.45 -5.85
N THR A 34 -4.81 10.17 -5.84
CA THR A 34 -5.42 9.38 -4.78
C THR A 34 -4.85 7.99 -4.92
N ASN A 35 -3.89 7.64 -4.07
CA ASN A 35 -3.39 6.28 -3.87
C ASN A 35 -4.61 5.33 -3.77
N GLY A 36 -5.05 4.75 -4.90
CA GLY A 36 -6.30 4.00 -4.99
C GLY A 36 -6.32 2.77 -4.09
N GLY A 37 -5.18 2.37 -3.53
CA GLY A 37 -5.08 1.33 -2.53
C GLY A 37 -5.27 1.80 -1.09
N VAL A 38 -5.32 3.10 -0.77
CA VAL A 38 -5.33 3.58 0.64
C VAL A 38 -6.74 3.93 1.11
N VAL A 39 -7.15 3.40 2.26
CA VAL A 39 -8.45 3.64 2.90
C VAL A 39 -8.26 3.94 4.38
N ARG A 40 -9.06 4.86 4.92
CA ARG A 40 -9.12 5.17 6.35
C ARG A 40 -10.17 4.28 7.04
N THR A 41 -9.78 3.62 8.12
CA THR A 41 -10.68 2.92 9.04
C THR A 41 -10.75 3.67 10.37
N ALA A 42 -11.58 3.20 11.30
CA ALA A 42 -11.60 3.72 12.67
C ALA A 42 -10.28 3.48 13.43
N ALA A 43 -9.52 2.44 13.05
CA ALA A 43 -8.29 2.04 13.72
C ALA A 43 -7.01 2.59 13.05
N GLY A 44 -7.08 3.04 11.78
CA GLY A 44 -5.94 3.64 11.09
C GLY A 44 -6.03 3.58 9.58
N LEU A 45 -4.95 3.93 8.89
CA LEU A 45 -4.87 3.83 7.43
C LEU A 45 -4.43 2.43 7.01
N VAL A 46 -5.07 1.88 5.98
CA VAL A 46 -4.69 0.62 5.33
C VAL A 46 -4.38 0.83 3.86
N ARG A 47 -3.40 0.09 3.32
CA ARG A 47 -3.08 0.02 1.90
C ARG A 47 -3.34 -1.39 1.36
N GLY A 48 -4.33 -1.52 0.48
CA GLY A 48 -4.65 -2.75 -0.25
C GLY A 48 -4.07 -2.79 -1.67
N VAL A 49 -4.42 -3.86 -2.39
CA VAL A 49 -4.16 -4.05 -3.81
C VAL A 49 -5.26 -3.39 -4.62
N THR A 50 -4.89 -2.71 -5.72
CA THR A 50 -5.84 -2.20 -6.72
C THR A 50 -5.58 -2.92 -8.04
N ALA A 51 -6.57 -3.67 -8.51
CA ALA A 51 -6.60 -4.30 -9.82
C ALA A 51 -7.54 -3.50 -10.75
N THR A 52 -7.70 -3.97 -11.99
CA THR A 52 -8.55 -3.29 -12.99
C THR A 52 -10.03 -3.33 -12.60
N ASP A 53 -10.46 -4.45 -12.03
CA ASP A 53 -11.85 -4.83 -11.78
C ASP A 53 -12.18 -5.02 -10.30
N TYR A 54 -11.19 -4.92 -9.41
CA TYR A 54 -11.40 -5.01 -7.96
C TYR A 54 -10.33 -4.28 -7.16
N ARG A 55 -10.61 -4.09 -5.87
CA ARG A 55 -9.64 -3.76 -4.82
C ARG A 55 -9.72 -4.82 -3.74
N PHE A 56 -8.56 -5.17 -3.20
CA PHE A 56 -8.42 -6.19 -2.18
C PHE A 56 -7.65 -5.65 -0.98
N PHE A 57 -8.20 -5.84 0.20
CA PHE A 57 -7.59 -5.47 1.47
C PHE A 57 -7.57 -6.70 2.37
N ALA A 58 -6.42 -7.04 2.93
CA ALA A 58 -6.23 -8.33 3.58
C ALA A 58 -5.50 -8.19 4.91
N GLY A 59 -5.77 -9.11 5.84
CA GLY A 59 -5.10 -9.15 7.15
C GLY A 59 -5.38 -7.92 8.01
N ILE A 60 -6.56 -7.30 7.84
CA ILE A 60 -6.96 -6.13 8.64
C ILE A 60 -7.44 -6.64 10.01
N PRO A 61 -6.83 -6.26 11.13
CA PRO A 61 -7.29 -6.68 12.44
C PRO A 61 -8.60 -5.97 12.78
N TYR A 62 -9.57 -6.74 13.28
CA TYR A 62 -10.83 -6.18 13.77
C TYR A 62 -10.95 -6.25 15.30
N ALA A 63 -10.06 -7.01 15.96
CA ALA A 63 -9.97 -7.13 17.41
C ALA A 63 -8.51 -7.21 17.86
N ALA A 64 -8.27 -7.06 19.17
CA ALA A 64 -6.97 -7.38 19.75
C ALA A 64 -6.71 -8.90 19.70
N PRO A 65 -5.44 -9.34 19.61
CA PRO A 65 -5.09 -10.76 19.60
C PRO A 65 -5.64 -11.48 20.85
N PRO A 66 -6.40 -12.58 20.71
CA PRO A 66 -7.04 -13.29 21.83
C PRO A 66 -6.07 -14.23 22.56
N VAL A 67 -4.85 -13.76 22.84
CA VAL A 67 -3.77 -14.53 23.46
C VAL A 67 -3.55 -14.15 24.93
N GLY A 68 -2.90 -15.02 25.69
CA GLY A 68 -2.54 -14.75 27.08
C GLY A 68 -3.78 -14.41 27.94
N PRO A 69 -3.80 -13.29 28.67
CA PRO A 69 -4.94 -12.88 29.49
C PRO A 69 -6.24 -12.64 28.71
N LEU A 70 -6.17 -12.42 27.39
CA LEU A 70 -7.34 -12.23 26.54
C LEU A 70 -7.92 -13.55 26.01
N ARG A 71 -7.23 -14.67 26.24
CA ARG A 71 -7.74 -15.99 25.85
C ARG A 71 -8.99 -16.31 26.66
N TRP A 72 -10.02 -16.84 25.99
CA TRP A 72 -11.33 -17.16 26.57
C TRP A 72 -12.13 -15.95 27.08
N GLN A 73 -11.78 -14.75 26.63
CA GLN A 73 -12.56 -13.53 26.86
C GLN A 73 -13.31 -13.14 25.58
N PRO A 74 -14.38 -12.32 25.67
CA PRO A 74 -14.94 -11.66 24.50
C PRO A 74 -13.86 -10.88 23.72
N PRO A 75 -13.97 -10.77 22.38
CA PRO A 75 -13.00 -10.01 21.58
C PRO A 75 -12.85 -8.58 22.09
N ALA A 76 -11.63 -8.21 22.48
CA ALA A 76 -11.33 -6.84 22.88
C ALA A 76 -11.15 -5.94 21.64
N PRO A 77 -11.45 -4.63 21.71
CA PRO A 77 -11.27 -3.71 20.60
C PRO A 77 -9.83 -3.71 20.06
N VAL A 78 -9.69 -3.59 18.74
CA VAL A 78 -8.39 -3.40 18.11
C VAL A 78 -7.77 -2.07 18.58
N GLN A 79 -6.47 -2.10 18.89
CA GLN A 79 -5.75 -0.87 19.19
C GLN A 79 -5.50 -0.07 17.90
N PRO A 80 -5.83 1.23 17.88
CA PRO A 80 -5.50 2.07 16.74
C PRO A 80 -4.00 2.09 16.49
N TRP A 81 -3.59 2.17 15.22
CA TRP A 81 -2.20 2.29 14.81
C TRP A 81 -1.91 3.63 14.15
N ALA A 82 -0.68 4.11 14.34
CA ALA A 82 -0.17 5.27 13.62
C ALA A 82 0.33 4.87 12.22
N GLY A 83 0.27 5.81 11.28
CA GLY A 83 0.81 5.61 9.94
C GLY A 83 -0.03 4.69 9.06
N LEU A 84 0.64 4.10 8.06
CA LEU A 84 0.02 3.26 7.02
C LEU A 84 0.32 1.78 7.28
N ARG A 85 -0.73 0.97 7.37
CA ARG A 85 -0.62 -0.49 7.47
C ARG A 85 -0.76 -1.14 6.10
N ASP A 86 0.14 -2.05 5.76
CA ASP A 86 0.00 -2.88 4.58
C ASP A 86 -1.05 -3.97 4.77
N ALA A 87 -2.06 -3.95 3.92
CA ALA A 87 -3.19 -4.86 3.91
C ALA A 87 -3.25 -5.62 2.58
N ILE A 88 -2.13 -6.22 2.18
CA ILE A 88 -1.96 -6.90 0.87
C ILE A 88 -1.79 -8.41 1.00
N ARG A 89 -1.75 -8.95 2.22
CA ARG A 89 -1.64 -10.39 2.50
C ARG A 89 -2.65 -10.79 3.58
N PRO A 90 -3.34 -11.93 3.44
CA PRO A 90 -4.17 -12.47 4.50
C PRO A 90 -3.37 -12.67 5.80
N GLY A 91 -4.05 -12.49 6.93
CA GLY A 91 -3.52 -12.87 8.24
C GLY A 91 -3.42 -14.39 8.40
N ALA A 92 -2.89 -14.83 9.54
CA ALA A 92 -2.90 -16.25 9.89
C ALA A 92 -4.34 -16.75 10.08
N ARG A 93 -4.61 -18.01 9.72
CA ARG A 93 -5.86 -18.68 10.11
C ARG A 93 -5.84 -18.94 11.61
N CYS A 94 -7.02 -19.06 12.21
CA CYS A 94 -7.10 -19.53 13.59
C CYS A 94 -6.63 -20.98 13.68
N ILE A 95 -5.99 -21.33 14.80
CA ILE A 95 -5.62 -22.72 15.09
C ILE A 95 -6.89 -23.58 15.08
N GLN A 96 -6.83 -24.68 14.35
CA GLN A 96 -7.87 -25.71 14.30
C GLN A 96 -7.29 -27.05 14.79
N ASP A 97 -8.14 -28.03 15.06
CA ASP A 97 -7.70 -29.37 15.41
C ASP A 97 -6.87 -29.95 14.27
N SER A 98 -5.63 -30.35 14.57
CA SER A 98 -4.72 -30.83 13.56
C SER A 98 -5.29 -32.04 12.82
N GLU A 99 -5.95 -32.98 13.51
CA GLU A 99 -6.43 -34.25 12.92
C GLU A 99 -7.54 -34.04 11.89
N THR A 100 -8.22 -32.90 11.93
CA THR A 100 -9.37 -32.60 11.06
C THR A 100 -9.19 -31.36 10.19
N ASP A 101 -8.14 -30.56 10.40
CA ASP A 101 -7.83 -29.40 9.55
C ASP A 101 -7.41 -29.83 8.15
N VAL A 102 -8.32 -29.66 7.19
CA VAL A 102 -8.06 -29.95 5.77
C VAL A 102 -6.98 -29.04 5.16
N GLU A 103 -6.68 -27.92 5.80
CA GLU A 103 -5.64 -26.96 5.42
C GLU A 103 -4.42 -27.06 6.36
N ARG A 104 -4.22 -28.20 7.06
CA ARG A 104 -3.08 -28.42 7.98
C ARG A 104 -1.77 -28.06 7.29
N GLY A 105 -0.88 -27.37 8.01
CA GLY A 105 0.45 -26.97 7.52
C GLY A 105 0.49 -25.59 6.87
N HIS A 106 -0.67 -24.98 6.61
CA HIS A 106 -0.75 -23.56 6.26
C HIS A 106 -0.52 -22.66 7.49
N ASN A 107 -0.27 -21.36 7.28
CA ASN A 107 0.01 -20.40 8.35
C ASN A 107 -1.17 -20.27 9.33
N THR A 108 -0.97 -20.68 10.59
CA THR A 108 -1.94 -20.58 11.69
C THR A 108 -1.35 -19.85 12.90
N SER A 109 -2.22 -19.19 13.68
CA SER A 109 -1.85 -18.48 14.91
C SER A 109 -3.08 -18.33 15.82
N GLU A 110 -2.89 -18.14 17.14
CA GLU A 110 -3.96 -17.64 18.02
C GLU A 110 -4.26 -16.16 17.73
N ASP A 111 -3.27 -15.39 17.24
CA ASP A 111 -3.48 -14.05 16.69
C ASP A 111 -4.04 -14.14 15.26
N CYS A 112 -5.33 -14.45 15.16
CA CYS A 112 -6.01 -14.72 13.89
C CYS A 112 -7.24 -13.83 13.64
N LEU A 113 -7.57 -12.89 14.53
CA LEU A 113 -8.77 -12.04 14.43
C LEU A 113 -8.59 -10.92 13.41
N THR A 114 -8.48 -11.32 12.15
CA THR A 114 -8.33 -10.45 10.98
C THR A 114 -9.43 -10.72 9.96
N LEU A 115 -9.71 -9.73 9.13
CA LEU A 115 -10.64 -9.83 8.01
C LEU A 115 -9.95 -9.46 6.70
N ASN A 116 -10.56 -9.92 5.60
CA ASN A 116 -10.19 -9.57 4.25
C ASN A 116 -11.43 -9.01 3.54
N VAL A 117 -11.26 -7.95 2.74
CA VAL A 117 -12.32 -7.26 2.01
C VAL A 117 -11.99 -7.24 0.53
N TRP A 118 -12.94 -7.72 -0.27
CA TRP A 118 -12.96 -7.53 -1.71
C TRP A 118 -14.04 -6.51 -2.04
N THR A 119 -13.75 -5.58 -2.94
CA THR A 119 -14.71 -4.60 -3.43
C THR A 119 -14.45 -4.31 -4.89
N PRO A 120 -15.47 -3.97 -5.70
CA PRO A 120 -15.26 -3.36 -7.01
C PRO A 120 -14.40 -2.08 -6.91
N PRO A 121 -13.96 -1.52 -8.04
CA PRO A 121 -13.25 -0.24 -8.08
C PRO A 121 -14.04 0.85 -7.35
N ALA A 122 -13.31 1.85 -6.84
CA ALA A 122 -13.91 2.90 -6.02
C ALA A 122 -15.03 3.64 -6.77
N SER A 123 -16.20 3.73 -6.14
CA SER A 123 -17.37 4.46 -6.63
C SER A 123 -17.99 5.29 -5.51
N LYS A 124 -18.81 6.28 -5.86
CA LYS A 124 -19.57 7.09 -4.87
C LYS A 124 -20.85 6.40 -4.37
N GLU A 125 -21.28 5.34 -5.03
CA GLU A 125 -22.48 4.58 -4.69
C GLU A 125 -22.23 3.63 -3.51
N ALA A 126 -23.19 3.58 -2.58
CA ALA A 126 -23.21 2.57 -1.53
C ALA A 126 -23.54 1.20 -2.13
N ARG A 127 -22.86 0.16 -1.65
CA ARG A 127 -23.04 -1.22 -2.11
C ARG A 127 -23.51 -2.09 -0.94
N PRO A 128 -24.31 -3.15 -1.21
CA PRO A 128 -24.52 -4.21 -0.23
C PRO A 128 -23.19 -4.81 0.23
N VAL A 129 -23.11 -5.22 1.49
CA VAL A 129 -21.96 -5.89 2.12
C VAL A 129 -22.36 -7.30 2.51
#